data_AF-A0A920MP26-F1
#
_entry.id   AF-A0A920MP26-F1
#
_cell.length_a   1.000
_cell.length_b   1.000
_cell.length_c   1.000
_cell.angle_alpha   90.00
_cell.angle_beta   90.00
_cell.angle_gamma   90.00
#
_symmetry.space_group_name_H-M   'P 1'
#
loop_
_entity.id
_entity.type
_entity.pdbx_description
1 polymer ?
#
loop_
_entity_poly.entity_id
_entity_poly.type
_entity_poly.pdbx_seq_one_letter_code
_entity_poly.pdbx_strand_id
1 'polypeptide(L)'
;MSDSAPEKEKSITNSEQTTTENKEKKFYSPMVMKIASDKNVPFNELERISGTGRGGRVTKKDILAYLNSDMPLSDSPPIAESKPVTPMLSGRTEEMHHMRKLIAKHMKESLATSAHVYVMTEVDMTSIVDFVSKRKWHSKIERGSI
;
A
#
# COMPACT_ATOMS: atom_id res chain seq x y z
N MET A 1 26.29 47.86 -34.00
CA MET A 1 26.27 46.40 -33.74
C MET A 1 25.03 46.11 -32.93
N SER A 2 23.91 45.99 -33.63
CA SER A 2 22.60 45.61 -33.13
C SER A 2 22.45 44.12 -33.41
N ASP A 3 22.66 43.30 -32.38
CA ASP A 3 22.64 41.86 -32.55
C ASP A 3 21.21 41.33 -32.55
N SER A 4 21.01 40.40 -33.46
CA SER A 4 19.76 39.83 -33.91
C SER A 4 19.63 38.45 -33.30
N ALA A 5 18.56 38.18 -32.56
CA ALA A 5 18.14 36.81 -32.27
C ALA A 5 16.61 36.73 -32.20
N PRO A 6 15.98 35.76 -32.90
CA PRO A 6 14.55 35.74 -33.18
C PRO A 6 13.80 34.82 -32.20
N GLU A 7 12.66 35.27 -31.68
CA GLU A 7 11.70 34.35 -31.05
C GLU A 7 10.56 34.03 -32.02
N LYS A 8 10.63 32.80 -32.52
CA LYS A 8 9.66 32.12 -33.35
C LYS A 8 8.33 31.95 -32.61
N GLU A 9 7.27 32.47 -33.22
CA GLU A 9 5.94 31.90 -33.14
C GLU A 9 5.99 30.40 -33.49
N LYS A 10 5.24 29.58 -32.74
CA LYS A 10 4.40 28.52 -33.32
C LYS A 10 3.43 27.87 -32.32
N SER A 11 2.16 27.91 -32.73
CA SER A 11 1.13 26.87 -32.63
C SER A 11 0.59 26.52 -31.24
N ILE A 12 -0.44 27.28 -30.86
CA ILE A 12 -1.59 26.80 -30.09
C ILE A 12 -2.60 26.31 -31.14
N THR A 13 -2.88 25.01 -31.24
CA THR A 13 -4.12 24.40 -31.78
C THR A 13 -3.92 22.88 -31.79
N ASN A 14 -4.53 22.20 -30.81
CA ASN A 14 -5.30 20.98 -31.01
C ASN A 14 -5.88 20.54 -29.66
N SER A 15 -7.13 20.95 -29.42
CA SER A 15 -8.01 20.32 -28.45
C SER A 15 -9.17 19.74 -29.24
N GLU A 16 -8.95 18.55 -29.80
CA GLU A 16 -10.00 17.74 -30.39
C GLU A 16 -10.88 17.15 -29.26
N GLN A 17 -12.09 17.68 -29.19
CA GLN A 17 -13.35 16.96 -29.05
C GLN A 17 -13.43 15.86 -27.97
N THR A 18 -13.90 16.26 -26.80
CA THR A 18 -14.68 15.39 -25.92
C THR A 18 -16.09 15.19 -26.51
N THR A 19 -16.32 14.08 -27.22
CA THR A 19 -17.67 13.59 -27.50
C THR A 19 -18.21 12.86 -26.28
N THR A 20 -19.19 13.49 -25.66
CA THR A 20 -19.98 13.04 -24.53
C THR A 20 -20.85 11.85 -24.94
N GLU A 21 -20.35 10.62 -24.78
CA GLU A 21 -21.23 9.45 -24.77
C GLU A 21 -21.76 9.26 -23.34
N ASN A 22 -23.08 9.31 -23.20
CA ASN A 22 -23.83 8.97 -22.00
C ASN A 22 -23.62 7.48 -21.69
N LYS A 23 -22.44 7.11 -21.20
CA LYS A 23 -22.20 5.79 -20.62
C LYS A 23 -22.87 5.77 -19.26
N GLU A 24 -24.05 5.16 -19.20
CA GLU A 24 -24.72 4.82 -17.95
C GLU A 24 -23.68 4.20 -16.99
N LYS A 25 -23.44 4.86 -15.86
CA LYS A 25 -22.44 4.41 -14.88
C LYS A 25 -22.91 3.08 -14.30
N LYS A 26 -22.44 1.97 -14.90
CA LYS A 26 -22.76 0.62 -14.44
C LYS A 26 -22.15 0.41 -13.05
N PHE A 27 -22.95 -0.07 -12.12
CA PHE A 27 -22.53 -0.22 -10.73
C PHE A 27 -21.91 -1.59 -10.48
N TYR A 28 -20.66 -1.61 -10.04
CA TYR A 28 -19.92 -2.84 -9.76
C TYR A 28 -19.87 -3.11 -8.25
N SER A 29 -20.05 -4.36 -7.86
CA SER A 29 -19.85 -4.75 -6.45
C SER A 29 -18.35 -4.69 -6.08
N PRO A 30 -17.97 -4.31 -4.84
CA PRO A 30 -16.58 -4.34 -4.39
C PRO A 30 -15.90 -5.70 -4.57
N MET A 31 -16.66 -6.79 -4.43
CA MET A 31 -16.15 -8.15 -4.65
C MET A 31 -15.81 -8.41 -6.11
N VAL A 32 -16.59 -7.84 -7.03
CA VAL A 32 -16.37 -7.91 -8.46
C VAL A 32 -15.08 -7.17 -8.85
N MET A 33 -14.87 -5.97 -8.31
CA MET A 33 -13.63 -5.20 -8.55
C MET A 33 -12.40 -5.97 -8.09
N LYS A 34 -12.47 -6.62 -6.92
CA LYS A 34 -11.37 -7.44 -6.42
C LYS A 34 -11.05 -8.62 -7.34
N ILE A 35 -12.07 -9.36 -7.81
CA ILE A 35 -11.88 -10.49 -8.73
C ILE A 35 -11.33 -10.01 -10.09
N ALA A 36 -11.81 -8.88 -10.59
CA ALA A 36 -11.32 -8.31 -11.85
C ALA A 36 -9.83 -7.92 -11.74
N SER A 37 -9.41 -7.33 -10.62
CA SER A 37 -7.99 -7.06 -10.36
C SER A 37 -7.16 -8.34 -10.25
N ASP A 38 -7.66 -9.36 -9.54
CA ASP A 38 -6.96 -10.63 -9.34
C ASP A 38 -6.84 -11.44 -10.65
N LYS A 39 -7.80 -11.29 -11.57
CA LYS A 39 -7.85 -11.97 -12.88
C LYS A 39 -7.43 -11.08 -14.05
N ASN A 40 -6.93 -9.88 -13.76
CA ASN A 40 -6.45 -8.91 -14.74
C ASN A 40 -7.46 -8.54 -15.86
N VAL A 41 -8.76 -8.57 -15.53
CA VAL A 41 -9.85 -8.24 -16.45
C VAL A 41 -9.96 -6.71 -16.57
N PRO A 42 -9.75 -6.12 -17.76
CA PRO A 42 -9.80 -4.67 -17.93
C PRO A 42 -11.21 -4.11 -17.76
N PHE A 43 -11.31 -2.85 -17.36
CA PHE A 43 -12.59 -2.17 -17.12
C PHE A 43 -13.52 -2.18 -18.35
N ASN A 44 -12.95 -2.19 -19.56
CA ASN A 44 -13.68 -2.29 -20.82
C ASN A 44 -14.42 -3.63 -20.99
N GLU A 45 -13.89 -4.72 -20.45
CA GLU A 45 -14.58 -6.02 -20.46
C GLU A 45 -15.70 -6.06 -19.41
N LEU A 46 -15.49 -5.43 -18.25
CA LEU A 46 -16.51 -5.32 -17.22
C LEU A 46 -17.75 -4.54 -17.68
N GLU A 47 -17.57 -3.53 -18.54
CA GLU A 47 -18.68 -2.79 -19.15
C GLU A 47 -19.58 -3.70 -20.02
N ARG A 48 -18.97 -4.68 -20.70
CA ARG A 48 -19.65 -5.64 -21.60
C ARG A 48 -20.46 -6.71 -20.85
N ILE A 49 -20.09 -7.02 -19.60
CA ILE A 49 -20.76 -8.03 -18.80
C ILE A 49 -22.13 -7.50 -18.35
N SER A 50 -23.22 -8.10 -18.81
CA SER A 50 -24.58 -7.78 -18.33
C SER A 50 -24.73 -8.09 -16.84
N GLY A 51 -25.12 -7.08 -16.05
CA GLY A 51 -25.31 -7.24 -14.61
C GLY A 51 -26.71 -7.78 -14.30
N THR A 52 -26.79 -8.94 -13.64
CA THR A 52 -28.06 -9.55 -13.25
C THR A 52 -28.55 -9.09 -11.87
N GLY A 53 -27.79 -8.22 -11.20
CA GLY A 53 -28.13 -7.68 -9.89
C GLY A 53 -29.17 -6.57 -9.91
N ARG A 54 -29.79 -6.33 -8.74
CA ARG A 54 -30.81 -5.28 -8.55
C ARG A 54 -30.26 -3.88 -8.90
N GLY A 55 -30.85 -3.23 -9.89
CA GLY A 55 -30.42 -1.92 -10.39
C GLY A 55 -29.21 -1.98 -11.35
N GLY A 56 -29.10 -3.04 -12.16
CA GLY A 56 -28.07 -3.16 -13.20
C GLY A 56 -26.67 -3.48 -12.67
N ARG A 57 -26.58 -4.02 -11.44
CA ARG A 57 -25.29 -4.31 -10.80
C ARG A 57 -24.68 -5.60 -11.31
N VAL A 58 -23.37 -5.58 -11.57
CA VAL A 58 -22.61 -6.79 -11.91
C VAL A 58 -22.26 -7.55 -10.63
N THR A 59 -22.60 -8.83 -10.58
CA THR A 59 -22.38 -9.71 -9.42
C THR A 59 -21.26 -10.72 -9.67
N LYS A 60 -20.80 -11.39 -8.61
CA LYS A 60 -19.76 -12.43 -8.69
C LYS A 60 -20.11 -13.53 -9.70
N LYS A 61 -21.40 -13.89 -9.81
CA LYS A 61 -21.87 -14.94 -10.72
C LYS A 61 -21.71 -14.54 -12.18
N ASP A 62 -21.97 -13.27 -12.50
CA ASP A 62 -21.90 -12.74 -13.86
C ASP A 62 -20.46 -12.74 -14.39
N ILE A 63 -19.49 -12.39 -13.54
CA ILE A 63 -18.06 -12.41 -13.89
C ILE A 63 -17.53 -13.81 -14.02
N LEU A 64 -17.92 -14.72 -13.13
CA LEU A 64 -17.53 -16.12 -13.24
C LEU A 64 -18.15 -16.78 -14.48
N ALA A 65 -19.39 -16.44 -14.82
CA ALA A 65 -20.02 -16.91 -16.05
C ALA A 65 -19.27 -16.40 -17.29
N TYR A 66 -18.91 -15.12 -17.32
CA TYR A 66 -18.12 -14.52 -18.41
C TYR A 66 -16.76 -15.21 -18.61
N LEU A 67 -16.02 -15.40 -17.51
CA LEU A 67 -14.71 -16.08 -17.53
C LEU A 67 -14.79 -17.56 -17.89
N ASN A 68 -15.91 -18.23 -17.64
CA ASN A 68 -16.11 -19.63 -18.01
C ASN A 68 -16.62 -19.80 -19.45
N SER A 69 -17.14 -18.72 -20.06
CA SER A 69 -17.75 -18.74 -21.41
C SER A 69 -16.77 -18.42 -22.55
N ASP A 70 -15.46 -18.61 -22.32
CA ASP A 70 -14.35 -18.30 -23.23
C ASP A 70 -14.72 -18.19 -24.73
N MET A 71 -14.58 -16.98 -25.27
CA MET A 71 -14.39 -16.69 -26.69
C MET A 71 -13.19 -15.75 -26.82
N PRO A 72 -12.48 -15.81 -27.96
CA PRO A 72 -11.04 -16.03 -28.01
C PRO A 72 -10.20 -14.82 -27.61
N LEU A 73 -9.07 -15.16 -27.00
CA LEU A 73 -7.87 -14.34 -26.82
C LEU A 73 -7.61 -13.48 -28.06
N SER A 74 -7.94 -12.19 -27.96
CA SER A 74 -7.44 -11.18 -28.88
C SER A 74 -5.97 -10.95 -28.54
N ASP A 75 -5.11 -11.09 -29.54
CA ASP A 75 -3.70 -10.68 -29.50
C ASP A 75 -3.57 -9.28 -28.87
N SER A 76 -3.06 -9.24 -27.65
CA SER A 76 -2.62 -8.00 -27.01
C SER A 76 -1.10 -7.92 -27.14
N PRO A 77 -0.53 -6.75 -27.49
CA PRO A 77 0.92 -6.55 -27.47
C PRO A 77 1.50 -6.90 -26.09
N PRO A 78 2.79 -7.32 -26.03
CA PRO A 78 3.39 -7.86 -24.82
C PRO A 78 3.22 -6.87 -23.66
N ILE A 79 2.49 -7.31 -22.64
CA ILE A 79 2.27 -6.59 -21.41
C ILE A 79 3.64 -6.39 -20.76
N ALA A 80 4.13 -5.16 -20.85
CA ALA A 80 5.23 -4.70 -20.02
C ALA A 80 4.88 -4.97 -18.56
N GLU A 81 5.79 -5.65 -17.85
CA GLU A 81 5.68 -6.02 -16.44
C GLU A 81 5.07 -4.88 -15.62
N SER A 82 3.85 -5.12 -15.12
CA SER A 82 3.18 -4.19 -14.23
C SER A 82 3.99 -4.10 -12.94
N LYS A 83 4.73 -2.99 -12.78
CA LYS A 83 5.40 -2.65 -11.53
C LYS A 83 4.35 -2.63 -10.40
N PRO A 84 4.68 -3.18 -9.21
CA PRO A 84 3.75 -3.21 -8.10
C PRO A 84 3.29 -1.79 -7.78
N VAL A 85 1.97 -1.60 -7.75
CA VAL A 85 1.33 -0.36 -7.27
C VAL A 85 1.69 -0.19 -5.79
N THR A 86 2.69 0.64 -5.53
CA THR A 86 2.98 1.13 -4.18
C THR A 86 1.81 2.00 -3.74
N PRO A 87 1.17 1.74 -2.59
CA PRO A 87 0.23 2.68 -2.03
C PRO A 87 0.97 4.01 -1.85
N MET A 88 0.43 5.08 -2.44
CA MET A 88 0.99 6.42 -2.36
C MET A 88 0.80 6.96 -0.94
N LEU A 89 1.61 6.45 -0.01
CA LEU A 89 1.80 7.03 1.30
C LEU A 89 2.52 8.36 1.10
N SER A 90 1.79 9.47 1.22
CA SER A 90 2.40 10.79 1.30
C SER A 90 3.33 10.83 2.50
N GLY A 91 4.63 10.73 2.24
CA GLY A 91 5.68 10.69 3.24
C GLY A 91 7.07 10.72 2.61
N ARG A 92 8.08 11.11 3.40
CA ARG A 92 9.49 11.04 2.99
C ARG A 92 9.94 9.58 3.10
N THR A 93 10.36 9.00 1.99
CA THR A 93 10.99 7.68 1.99
C THR A 93 12.49 7.85 2.15
N GLU A 94 13.04 7.30 3.23
CA GLU A 94 14.47 7.28 3.49
C GLU A 94 14.99 5.85 3.46
N GLU A 95 16.17 5.67 2.88
CA GLU A 95 16.79 4.35 2.81
C GLU A 95 17.25 3.87 4.19
N MET A 96 17.02 2.58 4.49
CA MET A 96 17.52 2.00 5.73
C MET A 96 19.04 1.84 5.70
N HIS A 97 19.70 2.37 6.74
CA HIS A 97 21.12 2.14 6.98
C HIS A 97 21.43 0.63 7.19
N HIS A 98 22.65 0.20 6.86
CA HIS A 98 23.04 -1.23 6.86
C HIS A 98 22.78 -1.93 8.20
N MET A 99 23.20 -1.31 9.32
CA MET A 99 22.97 -1.86 10.66
C MET A 99 21.47 -2.03 10.95
N ARG A 100 20.63 -1.08 10.52
CA ARG A 100 19.17 -1.14 10.71
C ARG A 100 18.56 -2.29 9.89
N LYS A 101 19.09 -2.57 8.69
CA LYS A 101 18.70 -3.74 7.87
C LYS A 101 19.04 -5.07 8.56
N LEU A 102 20.24 -5.18 9.15
CA LEU A 102 20.66 -6.40 9.87
C LEU A 102 19.79 -6.66 11.11
N ILE A 103 19.48 -5.62 11.88
CA ILE A 103 18.58 -5.71 13.03
C ILE A 103 17.18 -6.14 12.56
N ALA A 104 16.63 -5.48 11.54
CA ALA A 104 15.30 -5.81 11.01
C ALA A 104 15.22 -7.25 10.49
N LYS A 105 16.27 -7.74 9.82
CA LYS A 105 16.36 -9.12 9.36
C LYS A 105 16.28 -10.11 10.53
N HIS A 106 17.11 -9.94 11.56
CA HIS A 106 17.10 -10.80 12.74
C HIS A 106 15.78 -10.72 13.51
N MET A 107 15.19 -9.52 13.65
CA MET A 107 13.89 -9.35 14.29
C MET A 107 12.81 -10.11 13.53
N LYS A 108 12.78 -10.01 12.20
CA LYS A 108 11.80 -10.71 11.36
C LYS A 108 11.99 -12.23 11.41
N GLU A 109 13.23 -12.70 11.36
CA GLU A 109 13.56 -14.13 11.48
C GLU A 109 13.16 -14.69 12.85
N SER A 110 13.38 -13.94 13.93
CA SER A 110 12.96 -14.31 15.29
C SER A 110 11.44 -14.45 15.40
N LEU A 111 10.69 -13.45 14.89
CA LEU A 111 9.23 -13.47 14.84
C LEU A 111 8.67 -14.63 14.00
N ALA A 112 9.36 -14.99 12.92
CA ALA A 112 8.93 -16.07 12.03
C ALA A 112 9.22 -17.46 12.61
N THR A 113 10.30 -17.61 13.39
CA THR A 113 10.76 -18.91 13.89
C THR A 113 10.09 -19.28 15.20
N SER A 114 9.79 -18.31 16.08
CA SER A 114 9.31 -18.59 17.44
C SER A 114 7.88 -18.13 17.67
N ALA A 115 7.09 -18.96 18.32
CA ALA A 115 5.78 -18.56 18.84
C ALA A 115 5.96 -17.67 20.08
N HIS A 116 5.53 -16.42 19.99
CA HIS A 116 5.57 -15.49 21.12
C HIS A 116 4.36 -15.72 22.03
N VAL A 117 4.61 -16.18 23.27
CA VAL A 117 3.61 -16.27 24.35
C VAL A 117 4.04 -15.37 25.49
N TYR A 118 3.13 -14.54 25.96
CA TYR A 118 3.40 -13.59 27.04
C TYR A 118 2.79 -14.07 28.35
N VAL A 119 3.58 -14.05 29.43
CA VAL A 119 3.10 -14.27 30.80
C VAL A 119 3.40 -13.00 31.59
N MET A 120 2.39 -12.48 32.29
CA MET A 120 2.51 -11.31 33.15
C MET A 120 2.42 -11.77 34.59
N THR A 121 3.39 -11.37 35.41
CA THR A 121 3.41 -11.63 36.85
C THR A 121 3.71 -10.34 37.59
N GLU A 122 2.97 -10.08 38.65
CA GLU A 122 3.26 -8.97 39.55
C GLU A 122 4.40 -9.34 40.50
N VAL A 123 5.28 -8.38 40.78
CA VAL A 123 6.42 -8.56 41.67
C VAL A 123 6.46 -7.40 42.65
N ASP A 124 6.41 -7.71 43.96
CA ASP A 124 6.62 -6.72 45.02
C ASP A 124 8.12 -6.40 45.14
N MET A 125 8.47 -5.14 44.88
CA MET A 125 9.84 -4.64 44.92
C MET A 125 10.18 -3.88 46.21
N THR A 126 9.26 -3.80 47.17
CA THR A 126 9.39 -2.96 48.38
C THR A 126 10.70 -3.21 49.12
N SER A 127 11.06 -4.47 49.36
CA SER A 127 12.30 -4.83 50.07
C SER A 127 13.58 -4.38 49.35
N ILE A 128 13.59 -4.42 48.01
CA ILE A 128 14.76 -4.00 47.19
C ILE A 128 14.88 -2.48 47.21
N VAL A 129 13.75 -1.77 47.10
CA VAL A 129 13.71 -0.30 47.16
C VAL A 129 14.20 0.20 48.51
N ASP A 130 13.77 -0.43 49.61
CA ASP A 130 14.23 -0.10 50.96
C ASP A 130 15.74 -0.30 51.12
N PHE A 131 16.27 -1.40 50.59
CA PHE A 131 17.70 -1.71 50.62
C PHE A 131 18.55 -0.72 49.81
N VAL A 132 18.11 -0.40 48.58
CA VAL A 132 18.79 0.59 47.73
C VAL A 132 18.73 1.98 48.37
N SER A 133 17.60 2.35 48.99
CA SER A 133 17.44 3.65 49.66
C SER A 133 18.38 3.79 50.86
N LYS A 134 18.48 2.74 51.70
CA LYS A 134 19.44 2.71 52.83
C LYS A 134 20.89 2.87 52.37
N ARG A 135 21.30 2.21 51.28
CA ARG A 135 22.68 2.33 50.73
C ARG A 135 22.94 3.63 49.99
N LYS A 136 21.97 4.14 49.22
CA LYS A 136 22.08 5.45 48.57
C LYS A 136 22.17 6.57 49.60
N TRP A 137 21.47 6.46 50.72
CA TRP A 137 21.61 7.38 51.85
C TRP A 137 23.02 7.35 52.43
N HIS A 138 23.57 6.16 52.68
CA HIS A 138 24.95 6.00 53.17
C HIS A 138 25.98 6.56 52.19
N SER A 139 25.86 6.25 50.90
CA SER A 139 26.73 6.76 49.84
C SER A 139 26.59 8.27 49.60
N LYS A 140 25.46 8.89 49.96
CA LYS A 140 25.23 10.33 49.82
C LYS A 140 25.80 11.11 51.01
N ILE A 141 25.82 10.51 52.20
CA ILE A 141 26.52 11.06 53.38
C ILE A 141 28.03 11.06 53.15
N GLU A 142 28.59 9.96 52.62
CA GLU A 142 30.05 9.87 52.37
C GLU A 142 30.54 10.78 51.24
N ARG A 143 29.70 11.07 50.24
CA ARG A 143 30.04 11.97 49.11
C ARG A 143 29.65 13.44 49.33
N GLY A 144 29.08 13.77 50.48
CA GLY A 144 28.63 15.12 50.84
C GLY A 144 29.48 15.81 51.92
N SER A 145 30.63 15.24 52.28
CA SER A 145 31.59 15.85 53.22
C SER A 145 32.86 16.28 52.47
N ILE A 146 32.72 17.27 51.59
CA ILE A 146 33.68 18.35 51.28
C ILE A 146 32.84 19.58 50.94
#